data_AF-A0A4Y2IU18-F1
#
_entry.id   AF-A0A4Y2IU18-F1
#
_cell.length_a   1.000
_cell.length_b   1.000
_cell.length_c   1.000
_cell.angle_alpha   90.00
_cell.angle_beta   90.00
_cell.angle_gamma   90.00
#
_symmetry.space_group_name_H-M   'P 1'
#
loop_
_entity.id
_entity.type
_entity.pdbx_description
1 polymer ?
#
loop_
_entity_poly.entity_id
_entity_poly.type
_entity_poly.pdbx_seq_one_letter_code
_entity_poly.pdbx_strand_id
1 'polypeptide(L)'
;MDCLQDAVWRCKLYERMYGSSQLVASLRGTAAEILERIPSDKLTDLTTIENALEARFGDSHLTQFYRTELKMRRQKPGESLQILAAYVERLMSLVYDECPQDVRDSLAAQNFVDAIRDEETQLSTRLMDFTYLEAALAYSMKFESAKTASNISIHARSIETDDDTWEERDDKFESLLKALEKLLNNLVAEQNAPQRNSNVLQVL
;
A
#
# COMPACT_ATOMS: atom_id res chain seq x y z
N MET A 1 16.70 -23.86 48.74
CA MET A 1 16.84 -23.19 47.42
C MET A 1 18.23 -22.54 47.53
N ASP A 2 19.30 -22.94 46.85
CA ASP A 2 19.64 -22.32 45.55
C ASP A 2 20.92 -22.89 44.88
N CYS A 3 21.52 -24.01 45.32
CA CYS A 3 22.74 -24.54 44.69
C CYS A 3 22.51 -24.97 43.23
N LEU A 4 21.32 -25.51 42.92
CA LEU A 4 20.93 -25.90 41.57
C LEU A 4 20.59 -24.69 40.69
N GLN A 5 19.92 -23.66 41.24
CA GLN A 5 19.65 -22.43 40.51
C GLN A 5 20.95 -21.68 40.19
N ASP A 6 21.88 -21.63 41.13
CA ASP A 6 23.22 -21.06 40.95
C ASP A 6 24.03 -21.85 39.89
N ALA A 7 24.03 -23.18 39.93
CA ALA A 7 24.66 -24.00 38.89
C ALA A 7 24.05 -23.77 37.48
N VAL A 8 22.71 -23.69 37.38
CA VAL A 8 22.03 -23.36 36.11
C VAL A 8 22.37 -21.94 35.63
N TRP A 9 22.46 -20.98 36.54
CA TRP A 9 22.85 -19.61 36.23
C TRP A 9 24.29 -19.54 35.70
N ARG A 10 25.22 -20.25 36.34
CA ARG A 10 26.63 -20.34 35.90
C ARG A 10 26.77 -21.03 34.55
N CYS A 11 26.02 -22.11 34.28
CA CYS A 11 26.02 -22.76 32.97
C CYS A 11 25.50 -21.84 31.86
N LYS A 12 24.37 -21.16 32.09
CA LYS A 12 23.81 -20.20 31.12
C LYS A 12 24.72 -18.99 30.90
N LEU A 13 25.37 -18.50 31.95
CA LEU A 13 26.34 -17.41 31.87
C LEU A 13 27.58 -17.83 31.07
N TYR A 14 28.09 -19.06 31.31
CA TYR A 14 29.23 -19.61 30.58
C TYR A 14 28.92 -19.79 29.10
N GLU A 15 27.74 -20.31 28.75
CA GLU A 15 27.29 -20.49 27.37
C GLU A 15 27.14 -19.16 26.63
N ARG A 16 26.54 -18.14 27.28
CA ARG A 16 26.45 -16.78 26.74
C ARG A 16 27.82 -16.13 26.54
N MET A 17 28.70 -16.24 27.52
CA MET A 17 30.04 -15.66 27.46
C MET A 17 30.89 -16.36 26.38
N TYR A 18 30.79 -17.68 26.26
CA TYR A 18 31.43 -18.44 25.20
C TYR A 18 30.93 -18.02 23.81
N GLY A 19 29.60 -17.85 23.65
CA GLY A 19 29.00 -17.35 22.42
C GLY A 19 29.49 -15.95 22.03
N SER A 20 29.56 -15.02 22.98
CA SER A 20 30.04 -13.65 22.72
C SER A 20 31.51 -13.61 22.26
N SER A 21 32.38 -14.37 22.91
CA SER A 21 33.81 -14.43 22.55
C SER A 21 34.04 -15.10 21.19
N GLN A 22 33.27 -16.16 20.88
CA GLN A 22 33.34 -16.81 19.58
C GLN A 22 32.83 -15.90 18.46
N LEU A 23 31.72 -15.19 18.68
CA LEU A 23 31.18 -14.22 17.73
C LEU A 23 32.20 -13.12 17.45
N VAL A 24 32.73 -12.47 18.49
CA VAL A 24 33.77 -11.43 18.38
C VAL A 24 34.99 -11.94 17.61
N ALA A 25 35.46 -13.16 17.90
CA ALA A 25 36.60 -13.76 17.21
C ALA A 25 36.32 -14.08 15.73
N SER A 26 35.05 -14.22 15.33
CA SER A 26 34.65 -14.51 13.95
C SER A 26 34.45 -13.26 13.09
N LEU A 27 34.18 -12.09 13.70
CA LEU A 27 33.96 -10.84 12.97
C LEU A 27 35.24 -10.38 12.25
N ARG A 28 35.07 -9.91 11.02
CA ARG A 28 36.16 -9.44 10.14
C ARG A 28 35.75 -8.17 9.41
N GLY A 29 36.73 -7.40 8.94
CA GLY A 29 36.50 -6.17 8.16
C GLY A 29 35.66 -5.15 8.91
N THR A 30 34.75 -4.48 8.20
CA THR A 30 33.88 -3.42 8.75
C THR A 30 33.00 -3.88 9.91
N ALA A 31 32.73 -5.18 10.04
CA ALA A 31 31.99 -5.72 11.18
C ALA A 31 32.84 -5.79 12.45
N ALA A 32 34.15 -6.02 12.34
CA ALA A 32 35.06 -5.95 13.48
C ALA A 32 35.26 -4.50 13.97
N GLU A 33 35.24 -3.52 13.06
CA GLU A 33 35.33 -2.09 13.41
C GLU A 33 34.18 -1.60 14.32
N ILE A 34 33.03 -2.29 14.33
CA ILE A 34 31.94 -1.97 15.25
C ILE A 34 32.32 -2.24 16.69
N LEU A 35 33.12 -3.28 16.92
CA LEU A 35 33.54 -3.68 18.25
C LEU A 35 34.41 -2.61 18.92
N GLU A 36 35.15 -1.81 18.15
CA GLU A 36 35.95 -0.70 18.66
C GLU A 36 35.10 0.42 19.29
N ARG A 37 33.82 0.51 18.91
CA ARG A 37 32.87 1.49 19.45
C ARG A 37 32.12 0.97 20.66
N ILE A 38 32.24 -0.32 20.99
CA ILE A 38 31.60 -0.94 22.15
C ILE A 38 32.60 -0.92 23.32
N PRO A 39 32.19 -0.44 24.52
CA PRO A 39 33.02 -0.52 25.72
C PRO A 39 33.46 -1.96 26.01
N SER A 40 34.72 -2.14 26.44
CA SER A 40 35.30 -3.49 26.61
C SER A 40 34.59 -4.33 27.67
N ASP A 41 34.01 -3.68 28.68
CA ASP A 41 33.19 -4.31 29.73
C ASP A 41 31.85 -4.86 29.20
N LYS A 42 31.42 -4.41 28.01
CA LYS A 42 30.19 -4.85 27.35
C LYS A 42 30.42 -5.82 26.19
N LEU A 43 31.67 -6.12 25.83
CA LEU A 43 32.02 -7.09 24.79
C LEU A 43 31.76 -8.56 25.21
N THR A 44 31.37 -8.79 26.46
CA THR A 44 30.92 -10.10 26.96
C THR A 44 29.39 -10.25 26.92
N ASP A 45 28.67 -9.14 26.69
CA ASP A 45 27.22 -9.15 26.54
C ASP A 45 26.85 -9.35 25.08
N LEU A 46 26.43 -10.59 24.78
CA LEU A 46 25.99 -10.99 23.45
C LEU A 46 24.89 -10.06 22.90
N THR A 47 23.96 -9.63 23.74
CA THR A 47 22.85 -8.79 23.29
C THR A 47 23.30 -7.39 22.88
N THR A 48 24.30 -6.82 23.55
CA THR A 48 24.90 -5.54 23.16
C THR A 48 25.63 -5.66 21.81
N ILE A 49 26.32 -6.77 21.56
CA ILE A 49 27.01 -7.02 20.29
C ILE A 49 26.00 -7.22 19.15
N GLU A 50 24.98 -8.06 19.36
CA GLU A 50 23.89 -8.28 18.39
C GLU A 50 23.20 -6.97 18.02
N ASN A 51 22.81 -6.16 19.00
CA ASN A 51 22.16 -4.88 18.74
C ASN A 51 23.05 -3.89 17.98
N ALA A 52 24.36 -3.88 18.24
CA ALA A 52 25.29 -2.99 17.53
C ALA A 52 25.52 -3.44 16.07
N LEU A 53 25.53 -4.75 15.83
CA LEU A 53 25.57 -5.33 14.49
C LEU A 53 24.26 -5.03 13.74
N GLU A 54 23.12 -5.28 14.37
CA GLU A 54 21.79 -5.00 13.83
C GLU A 54 21.61 -3.50 13.53
N ALA A 55 22.11 -2.61 14.38
CA ALA A 55 22.00 -1.17 14.14
C ALA A 55 22.78 -0.69 12.92
N ARG A 56 23.85 -1.39 12.50
CA ARG A 56 24.72 -0.97 11.39
C ARG A 56 24.56 -1.80 10.13
N PHE A 57 24.19 -3.06 10.26
CA PHE A 57 24.03 -4.02 9.17
C PHE A 57 22.65 -4.64 9.11
N GLY A 58 21.81 -4.43 10.12
CA GLY A 58 20.45 -4.94 10.14
C GLY A 58 19.63 -4.35 9.00
N ASP A 59 18.65 -5.13 8.57
CA ASP A 59 17.90 -4.84 7.36
C ASP A 59 16.84 -3.75 7.58
N SER A 60 16.74 -3.16 8.77
CA SER A 60 15.79 -2.07 9.07
C SER A 60 15.88 -0.92 8.05
N HIS A 61 17.09 -0.57 7.61
CA HIS A 61 17.28 0.44 6.55
C HIS A 61 16.79 -0.05 5.18
N LEU A 62 16.94 -1.33 4.87
CA LEU A 62 16.40 -1.95 3.65
C LEU A 62 14.87 -2.03 3.70
N THR A 63 14.28 -2.36 4.86
CA THR A 63 12.83 -2.34 5.07
C THR A 63 12.25 -0.95 4.83
N GLN A 64 12.90 0.12 5.32
CA GLN A 64 12.45 1.49 5.06
C GLN A 64 12.56 1.88 3.58
N PHE A 65 13.61 1.43 2.90
CA PHE A 65 13.78 1.61 1.46
C PHE A 65 12.62 0.94 0.69
N TYR A 66 12.34 -0.34 0.96
CA TYR A 66 11.24 -1.06 0.31
C TYR A 66 9.86 -0.51 0.65
N ARG A 67 9.63 -0.02 1.87
CA ARG A 67 8.41 0.72 2.23
C ARG A 67 8.20 1.95 1.36
N THR A 68 9.28 2.68 1.09
CA THR A 68 9.24 3.87 0.24
C THR A 68 9.02 3.49 -1.22
N GLU A 69 9.72 2.46 -1.70
CA GLU A 69 9.59 1.94 -3.06
C GLU A 69 8.15 1.47 -3.34
N LEU A 70 7.54 0.77 -2.38
CA LEU A 70 6.16 0.32 -2.44
C LEU A 70 5.17 1.50 -2.53
N LYS A 71 5.30 2.51 -1.65
CA LYS A 71 4.42 3.70 -1.63
C LYS A 71 4.52 4.54 -2.91
N MET A 72 5.70 4.61 -3.50
CA MET A 72 5.96 5.40 -4.70
C MET A 72 5.70 4.62 -5.98
N ARG A 73 5.37 3.33 -5.88
CA ARG A 73 5.20 2.46 -7.04
C ARG A 73 4.03 2.94 -7.90
N ARG A 74 4.30 3.10 -9.20
CA ARG A 74 3.30 3.33 -10.24
C ARG A 74 3.60 2.45 -11.45
N GLN A 75 2.58 1.86 -12.06
CA GLN A 75 2.67 0.99 -13.23
C GLN A 75 3.41 1.71 -14.36
N LYS A 76 4.44 1.05 -14.91
CA LYS A 76 5.24 1.61 -16.00
C LYS A 76 4.48 1.55 -17.33
N PRO A 77 4.80 2.42 -18.31
CA PRO A 77 4.28 2.27 -19.66
C PRO A 77 4.60 0.89 -20.26
N GLY A 78 3.56 0.18 -20.70
CA GLY A 78 3.68 -1.16 -21.28
C GLY A 78 3.87 -2.30 -20.27
N GLU A 79 3.91 -2.00 -18.98
CA GLU A 79 3.93 -3.03 -17.93
C GLU A 79 2.54 -3.64 -17.75
N SER A 80 2.45 -4.97 -17.77
CA SER A 80 1.19 -5.67 -17.55
C SER A 80 0.81 -5.66 -16.06
N LEU A 81 -0.50 -5.76 -15.78
CA LEU A 81 -1.01 -5.79 -14.41
C LEU A 81 -0.43 -6.97 -13.59
N GLN A 82 -0.13 -8.10 -14.22
CA GLN A 82 0.47 -9.25 -13.55
C GLN A 82 1.91 -8.96 -13.09
N ILE A 83 2.70 -8.26 -13.92
CA ILE A 83 4.07 -7.87 -13.55
C ILE A 83 4.03 -6.88 -12.38
N LEU A 84 3.10 -5.92 -12.43
CA LEU A 84 2.87 -5.00 -11.33
C LEU A 84 2.50 -5.74 -10.02
N ALA A 85 1.53 -6.67 -10.10
CA ALA A 85 1.09 -7.44 -8.94
C ALA A 85 2.21 -8.30 -8.33
N ALA A 86 2.96 -9.03 -9.17
CA ALA A 86 4.11 -9.84 -8.70
C ALA A 86 5.17 -8.97 -8.01
N TYR A 87 5.38 -7.74 -8.51
CA TYR A 87 6.30 -6.80 -7.88
C TYR A 87 5.78 -6.30 -6.52
N VAL A 88 4.48 -5.99 -6.41
CA VAL A 88 3.85 -5.62 -5.13
C VAL A 88 3.95 -6.76 -4.12
N GLU A 89 3.62 -7.99 -4.52
CA GLU A 89 3.71 -9.19 -3.68
C GLU A 89 5.14 -9.44 -3.17
N ARG A 90 6.13 -9.29 -4.05
CA ARG A 90 7.54 -9.36 -3.67
C ARG A 90 7.90 -8.32 -2.60
N LEU A 91 7.49 -7.06 -2.77
CA LEU A 91 7.76 -6.02 -1.79
C LEU A 91 7.02 -6.26 -0.46
N MET A 92 5.80 -6.77 -0.50
CA MET A 92 5.05 -7.13 0.71
C MET A 92 5.79 -8.20 1.53
N SER A 93 6.38 -9.17 0.84
CA SER A 93 7.17 -10.24 1.46
C SER A 93 8.51 -9.74 2.05
N LEU A 94 9.01 -8.58 1.61
CA LEU A 94 10.24 -7.97 2.13
C LEU A 94 10.00 -6.99 3.29
N VAL A 95 8.77 -6.51 3.44
CA VAL A 95 8.44 -5.41 4.37
C VAL A 95 7.54 -5.86 5.52
N TYR A 96 6.69 -6.85 5.26
CA TYR A 96 5.59 -7.25 6.13
C TYR A 96 5.54 -8.77 6.32
N ASP A 97 6.69 -9.45 6.27
CA ASP A 97 6.84 -10.89 6.47
C ASP A 97 6.37 -11.38 7.85
N GLU A 98 6.56 -10.55 8.88
CA GLU A 98 6.08 -10.81 10.25
C GLU A 98 4.60 -10.44 10.48
N CYS A 99 3.96 -9.75 9.52
CA CYS A 99 2.58 -9.28 9.64
C CYS A 99 1.57 -10.41 9.38
N PRO A 100 0.42 -10.47 10.08
CA PRO A 100 -0.67 -11.40 9.76
C PRO A 100 -1.07 -11.37 8.27
N GLN A 101 -1.41 -12.54 7.73
CA GLN A 101 -1.65 -12.70 6.29
C GLN A 101 -2.81 -11.84 5.79
N ASP A 102 -3.90 -11.75 6.53
CA ASP A 102 -5.08 -10.95 6.21
C ASP A 102 -4.77 -9.44 6.07
N VAL A 103 -3.91 -8.93 6.95
CA VAL A 103 -3.42 -7.54 6.90
C VAL A 103 -2.53 -7.34 5.68
N ARG A 104 -1.62 -8.30 5.42
CA ARG A 104 -0.72 -8.27 4.27
C ARG A 104 -1.48 -8.30 2.95
N ASP A 105 -2.50 -9.15 2.83
CA ASP A 105 -3.35 -9.29 1.64
C ASP A 105 -4.11 -7.99 1.36
N SER A 106 -4.74 -7.42 2.38
CA SER A 106 -5.49 -6.16 2.27
C SER A 106 -4.59 -5.02 1.83
N LEU A 107 -3.40 -4.94 2.42
CA LEU A 107 -2.42 -3.92 2.05
C LEU A 107 -1.87 -4.14 0.63
N ALA A 108 -1.68 -5.39 0.21
CA ALA A 108 -1.25 -5.75 -1.13
C ALA A 108 -2.27 -5.34 -2.19
N ALA A 109 -3.55 -5.64 -1.96
CA ALA A 109 -4.64 -5.23 -2.83
C ALA A 109 -4.68 -3.69 -2.95
N GLN A 110 -4.63 -2.97 -1.83
CA GLN A 110 -4.65 -1.51 -1.83
C GLN A 110 -3.46 -0.89 -2.60
N ASN A 111 -2.24 -1.34 -2.32
CA ASN A 111 -1.04 -0.82 -2.99
C ASN A 111 -1.04 -1.16 -4.49
N PHE A 112 -1.53 -2.34 -4.87
CA PHE A 112 -1.70 -2.70 -6.28
C PHE A 112 -2.66 -1.75 -6.98
N VAL A 113 -3.87 -1.54 -6.41
CA VAL A 113 -4.88 -0.64 -6.99
C VAL A 113 -4.33 0.79 -7.11
N ASP A 114 -3.67 1.29 -6.06
CA ASP A 114 -3.06 2.63 -6.08
C ASP A 114 -1.91 2.73 -7.09
N ALA A 115 -1.21 1.64 -7.38
CA ALA A 115 -0.15 1.63 -8.37
C ALA A 115 -0.64 1.57 -9.83
N ILE A 116 -1.89 1.18 -10.10
CA ILE A 116 -2.45 1.13 -11.46
C ILE A 116 -2.39 2.52 -12.11
N ARG A 117 -1.94 2.57 -13.37
CA ARG A 117 -1.78 3.83 -14.13
C ARG A 117 -3.02 4.24 -14.91
N ASP A 118 -3.78 3.28 -15.45
CA ASP A 118 -5.05 3.59 -16.14
C ASP A 118 -6.10 3.99 -15.10
N GLU A 119 -6.52 5.26 -15.14
CA GLU A 119 -7.38 5.86 -14.12
C GLU A 119 -8.75 5.19 -14.03
N GLU A 120 -9.34 4.82 -15.17
CA GLU A 120 -10.63 4.13 -15.21
C GLU A 120 -10.53 2.72 -14.59
N THR A 121 -9.49 1.96 -14.93
CA THR A 121 -9.23 0.65 -14.33
C THR A 121 -8.94 0.77 -12.84
N GLN A 122 -8.17 1.77 -12.41
CA GLN A 122 -7.90 2.04 -11.00
C GLN A 122 -9.19 2.33 -10.24
N LEU A 123 -10.00 3.28 -10.70
CA LEU A 123 -11.24 3.69 -10.04
C LEU A 123 -12.25 2.54 -9.99
N SER A 124 -12.42 1.82 -11.10
CA SER A 124 -13.32 0.66 -11.16
C SER A 124 -12.89 -0.44 -10.19
N THR A 125 -11.58 -0.70 -10.09
CA THR A 125 -11.05 -1.72 -9.16
C THR A 125 -11.18 -1.27 -7.71
N ARG A 126 -10.93 0.02 -7.42
CA ARG A 126 -11.06 0.60 -6.07
C ARG A 126 -12.48 0.48 -5.53
N LEU A 127 -13.49 0.69 -6.36
CA LEU A 127 -14.91 0.59 -5.95
C LEU A 127 -15.35 -0.80 -5.48
N MET A 128 -14.59 -1.85 -5.81
CA MET A 128 -14.93 -3.22 -5.46
C MET A 128 -14.36 -3.66 -4.09
N ASP A 129 -13.55 -2.84 -3.43
CA ASP A 129 -13.00 -3.06 -2.08
C ASP A 129 -12.44 -4.47 -1.85
N PHE A 130 -11.49 -4.88 -2.70
CA PHE A 130 -10.87 -6.20 -2.61
C PHE A 130 -9.95 -6.36 -1.39
N THR A 131 -10.09 -7.49 -0.70
CA THR A 131 -9.18 -7.90 0.40
C THR A 131 -7.93 -8.62 -0.12
N TYR A 132 -8.01 -9.28 -1.28
CA TYR A 132 -6.93 -10.13 -1.80
C TYR A 132 -6.36 -9.55 -3.10
N LEU A 133 -5.03 -9.51 -3.20
CA LEU A 133 -4.31 -9.04 -4.40
C LEU A 133 -4.74 -9.80 -5.66
N GLU A 134 -4.87 -11.13 -5.58
CA GLU A 134 -5.27 -11.97 -6.71
C GLU A 134 -6.66 -11.60 -7.23
N ALA A 135 -7.60 -11.32 -6.33
CA ALA A 135 -8.96 -10.93 -6.69
C ALA A 135 -8.99 -9.55 -7.36
N ALA A 136 -8.23 -8.59 -6.83
CA ALA A 136 -8.06 -7.28 -7.43
C ALA A 136 -7.45 -7.39 -8.84
N LEU A 137 -6.36 -8.15 -8.99
CA LEU A 137 -5.71 -8.40 -10.29
C LEU A 137 -6.68 -9.03 -11.30
N ALA A 138 -7.38 -10.09 -10.90
CA ALA A 138 -8.31 -10.80 -11.77
C ALA A 138 -9.45 -9.89 -12.23
N TYR A 139 -9.97 -9.04 -11.35
CA TYR A 139 -10.97 -8.05 -11.71
C TYR A 139 -10.41 -7.00 -12.67
N SER A 140 -9.27 -6.38 -12.35
CA SER A 140 -8.66 -5.34 -13.19
C SER A 140 -8.39 -5.86 -14.61
N MET A 141 -7.89 -7.10 -14.74
CA MET A 141 -7.69 -7.73 -16.05
C MET A 141 -9.01 -7.95 -16.81
N LYS A 142 -10.07 -8.38 -16.13
CA LYS A 142 -11.40 -8.52 -16.74
C LYS A 142 -11.94 -7.18 -17.21
N PHE A 143 -11.75 -6.14 -16.40
CA PHE A 143 -12.15 -4.78 -16.71
C PHE A 143 -11.40 -4.23 -17.94
N GLU A 144 -10.07 -4.34 -17.99
CA GLU A 144 -9.27 -3.93 -19.16
C GLU A 144 -9.70 -4.65 -20.45
N SER A 145 -10.02 -5.94 -20.33
CA SER A 145 -10.51 -6.76 -21.46
C SER A 145 -11.88 -6.28 -21.94
N ALA A 146 -12.81 -6.04 -21.02
CA ALA A 146 -14.15 -5.56 -21.33
C ALA A 146 -14.14 -4.14 -21.92
N LYS A 147 -13.31 -3.25 -21.35
CA LYS A 147 -13.08 -1.89 -21.85
C LYS A 147 -12.55 -1.89 -23.28
N THR A 148 -11.55 -2.74 -23.56
CA THR A 148 -10.99 -2.89 -24.91
C THR A 148 -12.06 -3.39 -25.89
N ALA A 149 -12.85 -4.40 -25.51
CA ALA A 149 -13.93 -4.92 -26.34
C ALA A 149 -15.05 -3.89 -26.59
N SER A 150 -15.40 -3.10 -25.57
CA SER A 150 -16.38 -2.01 -25.68
C SER A 150 -15.90 -0.93 -26.64
N ASN A 151 -14.64 -0.49 -26.49
CA ASN A 151 -14.05 0.49 -27.39
C ASN A 151 -14.02 -0.02 -28.83
N ILE A 152 -13.59 -1.27 -29.06
CA ILE A 152 -13.64 -1.89 -30.39
C ILE A 152 -15.09 -1.93 -30.92
N SER A 153 -16.07 -2.29 -30.08
CA SER A 153 -17.49 -2.31 -30.49
C SER A 153 -18.01 -0.92 -30.88
N ILE A 154 -17.61 0.14 -30.18
CA ILE A 154 -18.00 1.51 -30.51
C ILE A 154 -17.36 1.92 -31.84
N HIS A 155 -16.06 1.67 -32.02
CA HIS A 155 -15.33 2.03 -33.23
C HIS A 155 -15.78 1.23 -34.46
N ALA A 156 -16.13 -0.06 -34.29
CA ALA A 156 -16.67 -0.89 -35.37
C ALA A 156 -18.07 -0.43 -35.80
N ARG A 157 -18.89 0.10 -34.89
CA ARG A 157 -20.22 0.64 -35.20
C ARG A 157 -20.15 2.00 -35.91
N SER A 158 -19.06 2.76 -35.72
CA SER A 158 -18.81 4.02 -36.42
C SER A 158 -18.17 3.87 -37.80
N ILE A 159 -17.75 2.66 -38.21
CA ILE A 159 -17.15 2.42 -39.54
C ILE A 159 -18.23 2.21 -40.64
N GLU A 160 -19.52 2.10 -40.29
CA GLU A 160 -20.62 1.96 -41.27
C GLU A 160 -21.54 3.19 -41.40
N THR A 161 -21.18 4.34 -40.83
CA THR A 161 -21.91 5.59 -41.12
C THR A 161 -20.93 6.76 -41.26
N ASP A 162 -20.46 7.00 -42.49
CA ASP A 162 -20.34 8.38 -42.96
C ASP A 162 -21.76 8.98 -42.92
N ASP A 163 -22.13 9.65 -41.82
CA ASP A 163 -23.21 10.65 -41.79
C ASP A 163 -23.22 11.43 -40.45
N ASP A 164 -22.60 12.62 -40.44
CA ASP A 164 -22.93 13.87 -39.72
C ASP A 164 -23.37 13.88 -38.22
N THR A 165 -23.28 12.80 -37.44
CA THR A 165 -23.85 12.74 -36.07
C THR A 165 -22.88 13.01 -34.90
N TRP A 166 -21.78 13.74 -35.14
CA TRP A 166 -20.87 14.13 -34.06
C TRP A 166 -21.30 15.40 -33.30
N GLU A 167 -22.00 16.35 -33.94
CA GLU A 167 -22.49 17.57 -33.28
C GLU A 167 -23.67 17.32 -32.32
N GLU A 168 -24.61 16.44 -32.69
CA GLU A 168 -25.86 16.25 -31.94
C GLU A 168 -25.67 15.55 -30.58
N ARG A 169 -24.61 14.74 -30.44
CA ARG A 169 -24.28 14.07 -29.16
C ARG A 169 -23.65 15.03 -28.16
N ASP A 170 -22.81 15.94 -28.63
CA ASP A 170 -22.17 16.96 -27.79
C ASP A 170 -23.19 17.99 -27.32
N ASP A 171 -24.12 18.42 -28.19
CA ASP A 171 -25.23 19.32 -27.83
C ASP A 171 -26.14 18.72 -26.75
N LYS A 172 -26.39 17.41 -26.83
CA LYS A 172 -27.20 16.70 -25.83
C LYS A 172 -26.47 16.57 -24.50
N PHE A 173 -25.16 16.34 -24.53
CA PHE A 173 -24.33 16.29 -23.34
C PHE A 173 -24.25 17.67 -22.65
N GLU A 174 -24.05 18.74 -23.43
CA GLU A 174 -24.06 20.13 -22.94
C GLU A 174 -25.43 20.54 -22.38
N SER A 175 -26.51 20.10 -23.01
CA SER A 175 -27.87 20.33 -22.51
C SER A 175 -28.10 19.66 -21.14
N LEU A 176 -27.54 18.46 -20.92
CA LEU A 176 -27.62 17.76 -19.64
C LEU A 176 -26.75 18.43 -18.57
N LEU A 177 -25.54 18.86 -18.91
CA LEU A 177 -24.66 19.60 -18.00
C LEU A 177 -25.34 20.89 -17.50
N LYS A 178 -25.94 21.65 -18.42
CA LYS A 178 -26.67 22.87 -18.10
C LYS A 178 -27.90 22.64 -17.21
N ALA A 179 -28.58 21.51 -17.40
CA ALA A 179 -29.70 21.11 -16.54
C ALA A 179 -29.24 20.76 -15.13
N LEU A 180 -28.12 20.06 -14.99
CA LEU A 180 -27.51 19.73 -13.69
C LEU A 180 -27.02 20.98 -12.95
N GLU A 181 -26.35 21.90 -13.65
CA GLU A 181 -25.89 23.16 -13.07
C GLU A 181 -27.05 24.01 -12.54
N LYS A 182 -28.18 24.03 -13.26
CA LYS A 182 -29.41 24.70 -12.81
C LYS A 182 -30.00 24.06 -11.56
N LEU A 183 -30.01 22.73 -11.48
CA LEU A 183 -30.48 22.02 -10.28
C LEU A 183 -29.58 22.30 -9.07
N LEU A 184 -28.26 22.34 -9.27
CA LEU A 184 -27.30 22.64 -8.22
C LEU A 184 -27.50 24.07 -7.68
N ASN A 185 -27.67 25.04 -8.57
CA ASN A 185 -27.91 26.43 -8.19
C ASN A 185 -29.23 26.63 -7.44
N ASN A 186 -30.28 25.87 -7.80
CA ASN A 186 -31.55 25.89 -7.07
C ASN A 186 -31.43 25.27 -5.67
N LEU A 187 -30.70 24.16 -5.52
CA LEU A 187 -30.41 23.53 -4.21
C LEU A 187 -29.61 24.47 -3.29
N VAL A 188 -28.65 25.19 -3.85
CA VAL A 188 -27.88 26.22 -3.14
C VAL A 188 -28.76 27.41 -2.76
N ALA A 189 -29.71 27.80 -3.62
CA ALA A 189 -30.69 28.84 -3.29
C ALA A 189 -31.69 28.40 -2.20
N GLU A 190 -32.08 27.13 -2.18
CA GLU A 190 -32.96 26.56 -1.15
C GLU A 190 -32.26 26.43 0.21
N GLN A 191 -30.96 26.11 0.25
CA GLN A 191 -30.19 26.09 1.51
C GLN A 191 -29.93 27.48 2.09
N ASN A 192 -29.95 28.54 1.27
CA ASN A 192 -29.71 29.91 1.71
C ASN A 192 -31.00 30.70 2.03
N ALA A 193 -32.17 30.06 1.99
CA ALA A 193 -33.42 30.69 2.40
C ALA A 193 -33.45 30.82 3.94
N PRO A 194 -33.70 32.03 4.51
CA PRO A 194 -33.67 32.22 5.94
C PRO A 194 -34.77 31.40 6.61
N GLN A 195 -34.38 30.45 7.48
CA GLN A 195 -35.27 29.71 8.36
C GLN A 195 -36.19 30.68 9.12
N ARG A 196 -37.43 30.78 8.66
CA ARG A 196 -38.49 31.51 9.37
C ARG A 196 -38.91 30.66 10.56
N ASN A 197 -38.21 30.82 11.68
CA ASN A 197 -38.69 30.37 12.98
C ASN A 197 -39.99 31.13 13.30
N SER A 198 -41.13 30.49 13.09
CA SER A 198 -42.41 30.94 13.64
C SER A 198 -42.67 30.18 14.93
N ASN A 199 -42.13 30.70 16.03
CA ASN A 199 -42.77 30.49 17.32
C ASN A 199 -44.07 31.32 17.38
N VAL A 200 -44.96 30.94 18.30
CA VAL A 200 -46.22 31.58 18.73
C VAL A 200 -47.41 31.27 17.77
N LEU A 201 -48.54 30.66 18.18
CA LEU A 201 -49.35 30.88 19.39
C LEU A 201 -50.11 29.63 19.89
N GLN A 202 -50.00 29.40 21.19
CA GLN A 202 -50.95 28.62 22.00
C GLN A 202 -52.22 29.46 22.20
N VAL A 203 -53.36 28.85 21.86
CA VAL A 203 -54.70 28.89 22.50
C VAL A 203 -55.03 30.12 23.36
N LEU A 204 -56.01 30.92 22.91
CA LEU A 204 -57.27 31.22 23.60
C LEU A 204 -58.32 31.70 22.58
#